data_AF-M8CV13-F1
#
_entry.id   AF-M8CV13-F1
#
_cell.length_a   1.000
_cell.length_b   1.000
_cell.length_c   1.000
_cell.angle_alpha   90.00
_cell.angle_beta   90.00
_cell.angle_gamma   90.00
#
_symmetry.space_group_name_H-M   'P 1'
#
loop_
_entity.id
_entity.type
_entity.pdbx_description
1 polymer ?
#
loop_
_entity_poly.entity_id
_entity_poly.type
_entity_poly.pdbx_seq_one_letter_code
_entity_poly.pdbx_strand_id
1 'polypeptide(L)' 'MRKWVRKYGVYIIAVAAGAAITPAAIRTATLQRGYKAIGGEYLIIPLAVLIVYLVQEVKQTVTRIMKEE' A
#
# COMPACT_ATOMS: atom_id res chain seq x y z
N MET A 1 16.82 -15.59 6.71
CA MET A 1 16.46 -14.16 6.59
C MET A 1 16.33 -13.64 5.14
N ARG A 2 17.31 -13.81 4.24
CA ARG A 2 17.27 -13.27 2.86
C ARG A 2 16.01 -13.61 2.03
N LYS A 3 15.49 -14.85 2.10
CA LYS A 3 14.30 -15.27 1.33
C LYS A 3 13.00 -14.57 1.79
N TRP A 4 12.86 -14.31 3.09
CA TRP A 4 11.70 -13.62 3.66
C TRP A 4 11.68 -12.14 3.28
N VAL A 5 12.82 -11.46 3.41
CA VAL A 5 12.96 -10.06 2.99
C VAL A 5 12.67 -9.91 1.49
N ARG A 6 13.08 -10.88 0.66
CA ARG A 6 12.79 -10.86 -0.78
C ARG A 6 11.31 -11.10 -1.10
N LYS A 7 10.60 -11.92 -0.30
CA LYS A 7 9.16 -12.18 -0.47
C LYS A 7 8.31 -11.00 0.01
N TYR A 8 8.67 -10.39 1.14
CA TYR A 8 7.90 -9.30 1.76
C TYR A 8 8.45 -7.90 1.47
N GLY A 9 9.55 -7.78 0.74
CA GLY A 9 10.23 -6.50 0.50
C GLY A 9 9.32 -5.47 -0.16
N VAL A 10 8.48 -5.89 -1.11
CA VAL A 10 7.51 -5.00 -1.77
C VAL A 10 6.45 -4.50 -0.79
N TYR A 11 6.01 -5.34 0.15
CA TYR A 11 5.07 -4.93 1.20
C TYR A 11 5.72 -3.98 2.21
N ILE A 12 7.00 -4.19 2.56
CA ILE A 12 7.75 -3.28 3.42
C ILE A 12 7.87 -1.90 2.75
N ILE A 13 8.16 -1.86 1.45
CA ILE A 13 8.21 -0.62 0.68
C ILE A 13 6.83 0.06 0.67
N ALA A 14 5.74 -0.69 0.49
CA ALA A 14 4.39 -0.13 0.52
C ALA A 14 4.02 0.46 1.88
N VAL A 15 4.38 -0.22 2.98
CA VAL A 15 4.18 0.31 4.34
C VAL A 15 5.00 1.59 4.54
N ALA A 16 6.27 1.60 4.13
CA ALA A 16 7.12 2.78 4.24
C ALA A 16 6.59 3.97 3.42
N ALA A 17 6.14 3.72 2.19
CA ALA A 17 5.54 4.73 1.33
C ALA A 17 4.22 5.26 1.91
N GLY A 18 3.33 4.37 2.36
CA GLY A 18 2.09 4.74 3.02
C GLY A 18 2.33 5.57 4.28
N ALA A 19 3.31 5.18 5.10
CA ALA A 19 3.69 5.90 6.31
C ALA A 19 4.29 7.29 6.01
N ALA A 20 5.04 7.44 4.91
CA ALA A 20 5.58 8.72 4.48
C ALA A 20 4.48 9.67 3.94
N ILE A 21 3.47 9.13 3.25
CA ILE A 21 2.37 9.89 2.64
C ILE A 21 1.31 10.30 3.67
N THR A 22 1.05 9.44 4.68
CA THR A 22 -0.02 9.63 5.66
C THR A 22 0.05 10.99 6.41
N PRO A 23 1.20 11.49 6.88
CA PRO A 23 1.29 12.80 7.53
C PRO A 23 0.88 13.96 6.61
N ALA A 24 1.24 13.89 5.33
CA ALA A 24 0.83 14.89 4.35
C ALA A 24 -0.70 14.88 4.17
N ALA A 25 -1.31 13.70 4.10
CA ALA A 25 -2.77 13.55 4.00
C ALA A 25 -3.50 14.03 5.26
N ILE A 26 -2.97 13.76 6.45
CA ILE A 26 -3.52 14.29 7.71
C ILE A 26 -3.44 15.82 7.72
N ARG A 27 -2.32 16.40 7.29
CA ARG A 27 -2.14 17.86 7.24
C ARG A 27 -3.13 18.51 6.28
N THR A 28 -3.28 17.97 5.08
CA THR A 28 -4.22 18.52 4.08
C THR A 28 -5.66 18.39 4.55
N ALA A 29 -6.05 17.23 5.09
CA ALA A 29 -7.39 17.03 5.64
C ALA A 29 -7.68 17.94 6.85
N THR A 30 -6.68 18.15 7.72
CA THR A 30 -6.80 19.06 8.87
C THR A 30 -7.03 20.51 8.43
N LEU A 31 -6.27 20.96 7.41
CA LEU A 31 -6.43 22.31 6.84
C LEU A 31 -7.80 22.50 6.19
N GLN A 32 -8.32 21.47 5.51
CA GLN A 32 -9.64 21.52 4.87
C GLN A 32 -10.79 21.50 5.89
N ARG A 33 -10.64 20.76 6.98
CA ARG A 33 -11.69 20.60 8.00
C ARG A 33 -11.70 21.71 9.06
N GLY A 34 -10.57 22.37 9.28
CA GLY A 34 -10.41 23.34 10.38
C GLY A 34 -10.25 22.69 11.76
N TYR A 35 -10.15 21.37 11.84
CA TYR A 35 -9.86 20.61 13.05
C TYR A 35 -9.02 19.37 12.71
N LYS A 36 -8.39 18.76 13.72
CA LYS A 36 -7.49 17.62 13.55
C LYS A 36 -8.19 16.47 12.82
N ALA A 37 -7.69 16.11 11.64
CA ALA A 37 -8.23 15.02 10.85
C ALA A 37 -7.86 13.66 11.47
N ILE A 38 -8.88 12.87 11.81
CA ILE A 38 -8.75 11.49 12.27
C ILE A 38 -9.79 10.68 11.52
N GLY A 39 -9.34 9.71 10.73
CA GLY A 39 -10.23 8.89 9.91
C GLY A 39 -9.49 8.17 8.79
N GLY A 40 -10.02 8.30 7.56
CA GLY A 40 -9.53 7.59 6.37
C GLY A 40 -8.08 7.89 5.99
N GLU A 41 -7.48 8.95 6.51
CA GLU A 41 -6.07 9.29 6.28
C GLU A 41 -5.14 8.21 6.82
N TYR A 42 -5.50 7.57 7.93
CA TYR A 42 -4.72 6.45 8.49
C TYR A 42 -4.88 5.15 7.68
N LEU A 43 -5.92 5.06 6.84
CA LEU A 43 -6.14 3.90 5.98
C LEU A 43 -5.21 3.87 4.77
N ILE A 44 -4.42 4.92 4.53
CA ILE A 44 -3.44 4.98 3.44
C ILE A 44 -2.43 3.82 3.54
N ILE A 45 -2.00 3.47 4.75
CA ILE A 45 -1.05 2.37 4.98
C ILE A 45 -1.65 1.01 4.60
N PRO A 46 -2.79 0.57 5.17
CA PRO A 46 -3.41 -0.69 4.77
C PRO A 46 -3.84 -0.69 3.29
N LEU A 47 -4.25 0.46 2.74
CA LEU A 47 -4.56 0.59 1.32
C LEU A 47 -3.32 0.34 0.43
N ALA A 48 -2.16 0.89 0.79
CA ALA A 48 -0.92 0.66 0.05
C ALA A 48 -0.53 -0.82 0.04
N VAL A 49 -0.71 -1.52 1.16
CA VAL A 49 -0.50 -2.98 1.27
C VAL A 49 -1.49 -3.74 0.39
N LEU A 50 -2.77 -3.37 0.41
CA LEU A 50 -3.82 -3.98 -0.39
C LEU A 50 -3.55 -3.83 -1.89
N ILE A 51 -3.13 -2.66 -2.34
CA ILE A 51 -2.75 -2.42 -3.74
C ILE A 51 -1.63 -3.36 -4.17
N VAL A 52 -0.57 -3.49 -3.35
CA VAL A 52 0.52 -4.42 -3.65
C VAL A 52 0.04 -5.87 -3.73
N TYR A 53 -0.84 -6.29 -2.83
CA TYR A 53 -1.43 -7.62 -2.86
C TYR A 53 -2.20 -7.87 -4.16
N LEU A 54 -3.11 -6.96 -4.51
CA LEU A 54 -3.93 -7.08 -5.73
C LEU A 54 -3.07 -7.11 -7.01
N VAL A 55 -2.04 -6.26 -7.09
CA VAL A 55 -1.11 -6.27 -8.24
C VAL A 55 -0.38 -7.61 -8.36
N GLN A 56 0.03 -8.21 -7.23
CA GLN A 56 0.68 -9.51 -7.25
C GLN A 56 -0.28 -10.63 -7.70
N GLU A 57 -1.53 -10.62 -7.22
CA GLU A 57 -2.56 -11.58 -7.65
C GLU A 57 -2.87 -11.47 -9.14
N VAL A 58 -3.05 -10.24 -9.65
CA VAL A 58 -3.26 -10.01 -11.08
C VAL A 58 -2.07 -10.52 -11.90
N LYS A 59 -0.84 -10.19 -11.48
CA LYS A 59 0.37 -10.66 -12.18
C LYS A 59 0.47 -12.19 -12.21
N GLN A 60 0.16 -12.86 -11.10
CA GLN A 60 0.17 -14.32 -11.03
C GLN A 60 -0.91 -14.93 -11.92
N THR A 61 -2.11 -14.36 -11.90
CA THR A 61 -3.25 -14.81 -12.71
C THR A 61 -2.94 -14.67 -14.20
N VAL A 62 -2.44 -13.52 -14.65
CA VAL A 62 -2.03 -13.30 -16.04
C VAL A 62 -0.92 -14.26 -16.46
N THR A 63 0.09 -14.46 -15.60
CA THR A 63 1.19 -15.40 -15.88
C THR A 63 0.69 -16.85 -16.01
N ARG A 64 -0.34 -17.23 -15.23
CA ARG A 64 -0.95 -18.56 -15.32
C ARG A 64 -1.67 -18.73 -16.66
N ILE A 65 -2.52 -17.76 -17.04
CA ILE A 65 -3.27 -17.79 -18.30
C ILE A 65 -2.31 -17.92 -19.49
N MET A 66 -1.26 -17.09 -19.56
CA MET A 66 -0.27 -17.12 -20.65
C MET A 66 0.57 -18.40 -20.74
N LYS A 67 0.56 -19.25 -19.72
CA LYS A 67 1.28 -20.54 -19.71
C LYS A 67 0.39 -21.72 -20.04
N GLU A 68 -0.93 -21.53 -19.97
CA GLU A 68 -1.94 -22.53 -20.28
C GLU A 68 -2.41 -22.44 -21.75
N GLU A 69 -2.11 -21.34 -22.45
CA GLU A 69 -2.11 -21.21 -23.92
C GLU A 69 -0.77 -21.65 -24.54
#